data_AF-A0AA35T5B4-F1
#
_entry.id   AF-A0AA35T5B4-F1
#
_cell.length_a   1.000
_cell.length_b   1.000
_cell.length_c   1.000
_cell.angle_alpha   90.00
_cell.angle_beta   90.00
_cell.angle_gamma   90.00
#
_symmetry.space_group_name_H-M   'P 1'
#
loop_
_entity.id
_entity.type
_entity.pdbx_description
1 polymer ?
#
loop_
_entity_poly.entity_id
_entity_poly.type
_entity_poly.pdbx_seq_one_letter_code
_entity_poly.pdbx_strand_id
1 'polypeptide(L)'
;MGIFSRCQLSLDLDSSLPFKKKIGLKKAIIDHGGTVSFIVTKKTTHLVVNSPEKARDSYKSRMAQKWGIPVVSMSFIDKCVEEGKLLESDTLWWLGRQLQSSSVQARLSGRCRTRLTLTRREGDKKSSVNLNQIRVWVWPHADSGAPSFPEDDYEIPRFSLLKRFDERLQLTSFACLEIHVGAIKGAGQGAESEGSEAGEDRVYRLFSHQGTLEKMDGGGGGGKKECRYLTSALDVEATYSQLYQSFVSSPHSLTPSPLTLLPPSLGSPLLQKHMCEVRSASTHLSLSPHVARLVDYIWSEAVDQLETVLAVSVATVTQEQLDKAEAALLSIRRELDGDKSNLASLSDDFYSALPHKRGQGSGGRRSRGVIDTKRAVAQKQDLCQLIRDMKAVSEATNWSQRSSTEAKYTALRCDLQPLTPGSSEFCRVRDQILNSQDCSLSPSLAIERIYSARRPAEHSQFTHSLDNKQLLFHSSPVQNFVGILSRGLLLPKIVVDDFGGCRSDPGMLGAGIYFAGSAR
;
A
#
# COMPACT_ATOMS: atom_id res chain seq x y z
N MET A 1 -7.22 21.35 -32.26
CA MET A 1 -7.27 21.09 -30.80
C MET A 1 -5.99 21.62 -30.21
N GLY A 2 -6.03 22.57 -29.27
CA GLY A 2 -4.80 23.11 -28.66
C GLY A 2 -4.04 22.05 -27.85
N ILE A 3 -2.71 22.13 -27.82
CA ILE A 3 -1.80 21.18 -27.15
C ILE A 3 -2.15 21.03 -25.66
N PHE A 4 -2.56 22.13 -25.02
CA PHE A 4 -2.92 22.16 -23.61
C PHE A 4 -4.44 22.22 -23.37
N SER A 5 -5.28 21.91 -24.37
CA SER A 5 -6.75 22.06 -24.30
C SER A 5 -7.46 21.34 -23.14
N ARG A 6 -6.83 20.33 -22.54
CA ARG A 6 -7.32 19.62 -21.34
C ARG A 6 -6.45 19.81 -20.10
N CYS A 7 -5.52 20.77 -20.13
CA CYS A 7 -4.56 21.00 -19.07
C CYS A 7 -4.84 22.29 -18.31
N GLN A 8 -4.86 22.19 -16.98
CA GLN A 8 -4.79 23.33 -16.08
C GLN A 8 -3.40 23.35 -15.43
N LEU A 9 -2.53 24.27 -15.86
CA LEU A 9 -1.16 24.37 -15.35
C LEU A 9 -1.08 25.41 -14.24
N SER A 10 -0.42 25.07 -13.13
CA SER A 10 -0.07 26.03 -12.09
C SER A 10 1.39 26.44 -12.25
N LEU A 11 1.68 27.73 -12.14
CA LEU A 11 3.05 28.26 -12.24
C LEU A 11 3.56 28.63 -10.85
N ASP A 12 4.69 28.07 -10.46
CA ASP A 12 5.44 28.45 -9.27
C ASP A 12 6.86 28.91 -9.66
N LEU A 13 6.98 30.22 -9.89
CA LEU A 13 8.17 30.84 -10.49
C LEU A 13 8.75 31.89 -9.54
N ASP A 14 10.04 31.80 -9.23
CA ASP A 14 10.75 32.74 -8.33
C ASP A 14 10.81 34.17 -8.83
N SER A 15 11.08 35.10 -7.91
CA SER A 15 11.38 36.51 -8.19
C SER A 15 12.63 36.71 -9.07
N SER A 16 13.54 35.73 -9.12
CA SER A 16 14.74 35.74 -9.96
C SER A 16 14.45 35.72 -11.46
N LEU A 17 13.23 35.36 -11.88
CA LEU A 17 12.84 35.34 -13.28
C LEU A 17 12.32 36.69 -13.77
N PRO A 18 12.84 37.21 -14.91
CA PRO A 18 12.35 38.45 -15.51
C PRO A 18 10.85 38.40 -15.78
N PHE A 19 10.15 39.49 -15.47
CA PHE A 19 8.70 39.61 -15.63
C PHE A 19 8.23 39.28 -17.05
N LYS A 20 8.99 39.71 -18.07
CA LYS A 20 8.74 39.41 -19.49
C LYS A 20 8.68 37.91 -19.78
N LYS A 21 9.51 37.11 -19.11
CA LYS A 21 9.57 35.64 -19.29
C LYS A 21 8.39 34.93 -18.61
N LYS A 22 7.94 35.44 -17.45
CA LYS A 22 6.73 34.93 -16.76
C LYS A 22 5.46 35.18 -17.58
N ILE A 23 5.35 36.36 -18.20
CA ILE A 23 4.25 36.67 -19.12
C ILE A 23 4.31 35.78 -20.36
N GLY A 24 5.51 35.59 -20.93
CA GLY A 24 5.70 34.73 -22.10
C GLY A 24 5.18 33.30 -21.89
N LEU A 25 5.51 32.68 -20.74
CA LEU A 25 5.02 31.33 -20.42
C LEU A 25 3.51 31.26 -20.26
N LYS A 26 2.90 32.25 -19.59
CA LYS A 26 1.44 32.31 -19.44
C LYS A 26 0.76 32.43 -20.80
N LYS A 27 1.30 33.30 -21.67
CA LYS A 27 0.79 33.49 -23.03
C LYS A 27 0.92 32.21 -23.86
N ALA A 28 2.08 31.53 -23.80
CA ALA A 28 2.29 30.27 -24.52
C ALA A 28 1.29 29.17 -24.11
N ILE A 29 0.96 29.06 -22.82
CA ILE A 29 -0.05 28.11 -22.33
C ILE A 29 -1.44 28.45 -22.88
N ILE A 30 -1.84 29.73 -22.80
CA ILE A 30 -3.18 30.20 -23.21
C ILE A 30 -3.35 30.09 -24.73
N ASP A 31 -2.36 30.54 -25.51
CA ASP A 31 -2.39 30.50 -26.98
C ASP A 31 -2.52 29.06 -27.52
N HIS A 32 -2.03 28.06 -26.76
CA HIS A 32 -2.15 26.63 -27.08
C HIS A 32 -3.32 25.94 -26.33
N GLY A 33 -4.29 26.71 -25.84
CA GLY A 33 -5.57 26.23 -25.31
C GLY A 33 -5.56 25.79 -23.84
N GLY A 34 -4.48 26.01 -23.10
CA GLY A 34 -4.37 25.65 -21.69
C GLY A 34 -4.90 26.72 -20.74
N THR A 35 -5.26 26.30 -19.53
CA THR A 35 -5.70 27.22 -18.46
C THR A 35 -4.59 27.39 -17.44
N VAL A 36 -4.26 28.64 -17.09
CA VAL A 36 -3.29 28.92 -16.01
C VAL A 36 -4.03 29.15 -14.70
N SER A 37 -3.73 28.35 -13.67
CA SER A 37 -4.23 28.56 -12.31
C SER A 37 -3.14 29.15 -11.42
N PHE A 38 -3.52 30.06 -10.52
CA PHE A 38 -2.60 30.60 -9.50
C PHE A 38 -2.52 29.73 -8.25
N ILE A 39 -3.54 28.90 -8.03
CA ILE A 39 -3.68 28.01 -6.88
C ILE A 39 -3.60 26.57 -7.40
N VAL A 40 -2.82 25.73 -6.72
CA VAL A 40 -2.84 24.30 -6.99
C VAL A 40 -4.17 23.79 -6.47
N THR A 41 -4.94 23.10 -7.31
CA THR A 41 -6.19 22.43 -6.93
C THR A 41 -6.19 21.00 -7.47
N LYS A 42 -7.15 20.16 -7.09
CA LYS A 42 -7.31 18.80 -7.66
C LYS A 42 -7.54 18.79 -9.19
N LYS A 43 -7.91 19.93 -9.79
CA LYS A 43 -8.07 20.08 -11.26
C LYS A 43 -6.78 20.44 -11.98
N THR A 44 -5.72 20.79 -11.24
CA THR A 44 -4.43 21.16 -11.81
C THR A 44 -3.73 19.91 -12.33
N THR A 45 -3.37 19.90 -13.61
CA THR A 45 -2.76 18.73 -14.27
C THR A 45 -1.24 18.72 -14.14
N HIS A 46 -0.59 19.90 -14.11
CA HIS A 46 0.86 20.01 -14.00
C HIS A 46 1.25 21.24 -13.17
N LEU A 47 2.27 21.10 -12.33
CA LEU A 47 2.91 22.22 -11.62
C LEU A 47 4.25 22.55 -12.30
N VAL A 48 4.39 23.76 -12.81
CA VAL A 48 5.61 24.20 -13.50
C VAL A 48 6.48 25.01 -12.54
N VAL A 49 7.72 24.57 -12.35
CA VAL A 49 8.69 25.18 -11.44
C VAL A 49 9.94 25.61 -12.20
N ASN A 50 10.57 26.70 -11.74
CA ASN A 50 11.81 27.23 -12.33
C ASN A 50 13.09 26.72 -11.67
N SER A 51 13.03 26.41 -10.38
CA SER A 51 14.17 25.98 -9.56
C SER A 51 13.88 24.62 -8.92
N PRO A 52 14.86 23.70 -8.89
CA PRO A 52 14.71 22.42 -8.20
C PRO A 52 14.55 22.57 -6.67
N GLU A 53 14.97 23.70 -6.09
CA GLU A 53 14.78 23.98 -4.66
C GLU A 53 13.30 24.19 -4.33
N LYS A 54 12.58 24.93 -5.18
CA LYS A 54 11.14 25.11 -5.05
C LYS A 54 10.32 23.86 -5.30
N ALA A 55 10.81 22.98 -6.17
CA ALA A 55 10.17 21.68 -6.40
C ALA A 55 10.12 20.83 -5.12
N ARG A 56 10.99 21.11 -4.13
CA ARG A 56 11.00 20.43 -2.83
C ARG A 56 10.18 21.16 -1.77
N ASP A 57 10.42 22.45 -1.57
CA ASP A 57 9.96 23.12 -0.34
C ASP A 57 8.75 24.05 -0.51
N SER A 58 8.39 24.39 -1.75
CA SER A 58 7.24 25.27 -1.96
C SER A 58 5.95 24.65 -1.46
N TYR A 59 5.10 25.48 -0.85
CA TYR A 59 3.74 25.09 -0.47
C TYR A 59 2.97 24.50 -1.65
N LYS A 60 3.13 25.07 -2.85
CA LYS A 60 2.49 24.57 -4.08
C LYS A 60 3.04 23.21 -4.49
N SER A 61 4.34 23.00 -4.34
CA SER A 61 4.97 21.70 -4.58
C SER A 61 4.44 20.67 -3.61
N ARG A 62 4.48 20.92 -2.30
CA ARG A 62 3.89 20.04 -1.25
C ARG A 62 2.43 19.68 -1.53
N MET A 63 1.63 20.65 -1.96
CA MET A 63 0.24 20.41 -2.35
C MET A 63 0.11 19.58 -3.63
N ALA A 64 0.98 19.81 -4.62
CA ALA A 64 1.08 18.95 -5.80
C ALA A 64 1.49 17.52 -5.42
N GLN A 65 2.42 17.33 -4.46
CA GLN A 65 2.78 16.00 -3.93
C GLN A 65 1.57 15.31 -3.29
N LYS A 66 0.84 16.04 -2.44
CA LYS A 66 -0.37 15.52 -1.77
C LYS A 66 -1.44 15.04 -2.75
N TRP A 67 -1.51 15.59 -3.95
CA TRP A 67 -2.51 15.25 -4.96
C TRP A 67 -1.95 14.51 -6.17
N GLY A 68 -0.69 14.06 -6.13
CA GLY A 68 -0.06 13.30 -7.21
C GLY A 68 0.09 14.09 -8.52
N ILE A 69 0.18 15.43 -8.44
CA ILE A 69 0.32 16.30 -9.61
C ILE A 69 1.80 16.33 -10.03
N PRO A 70 2.15 16.04 -11.30
CA PRO A 70 3.52 16.07 -11.77
C PRO A 70 4.12 17.48 -11.68
N VAL A 71 5.32 17.57 -11.11
CA VAL A 71 6.12 18.79 -11.00
C VAL A 71 7.13 18.81 -12.15
N VAL A 72 6.99 19.76 -13.07
CA VAL A 72 7.76 19.86 -14.32
C VAL A 72 8.56 21.15 -14.38
N SER A 73 9.66 21.15 -15.12
CA SER A 73 10.47 22.37 -15.33
C SER A 73 9.82 23.33 -16.33
N MET A 74 10.22 24.60 -16.34
CA MET A 74 9.78 25.57 -17.36
C MET A 74 10.03 25.10 -18.80
N SER A 75 11.09 24.31 -19.02
CA SER A 75 11.42 23.79 -20.36
C SER A 75 10.37 22.80 -20.90
N PHE A 76 9.48 22.29 -20.04
CA PHE A 76 8.38 21.42 -20.44
C PHE A 76 7.40 22.11 -21.39
N ILE A 77 7.06 23.37 -21.12
CA ILE A 77 6.10 24.13 -21.94
C ILE A 77 6.69 24.34 -23.34
N ASP A 78 7.94 24.78 -23.40
CA ASP A 78 8.64 25.05 -24.66
C ASP A 78 8.77 23.77 -25.50
N LYS A 79 9.15 22.63 -24.87
CA LYS A 79 9.25 21.34 -25.55
C LYS A 79 7.91 20.80 -26.06
N CYS A 80 6.81 20.97 -25.30
CA CYS A 80 5.48 20.58 -25.76
C CYS A 80 5.02 21.40 -26.97
N VAL A 81 5.37 22.69 -27.00
CA VAL A 81 5.06 23.58 -28.14
C VAL A 81 5.91 23.21 -29.36
N GLU A 82 7.21 22.93 -29.19
CA GLU A 82 8.10 22.52 -30.27
C GLU A 82 7.69 21.19 -30.92
N GLU A 83 7.25 20.21 -30.13
CA GLU A 83 6.82 18.90 -30.64
C GLU A 83 5.35 18.85 -31.08
N GLY A 84 4.58 19.89 -30.82
CA GLY A 84 3.16 19.96 -31.21
C GLY A 84 2.25 18.96 -30.48
N LYS A 85 2.73 18.33 -29.41
CA LYS A 85 2.00 17.33 -28.61
C LYS A 85 2.32 17.49 -27.12
N LEU A 86 1.40 17.07 -26.25
CA LEU A 86 1.64 17.02 -24.81
C LEU A 86 2.65 15.89 -24.52
N LEU A 87 3.82 16.25 -24.01
CA LEU A 87 4.85 15.29 -23.63
C LEU A 87 4.49 14.58 -22.34
N GLU A 88 4.88 13.30 -22.22
CA GLU A 88 4.84 12.59 -20.94
C GLU A 88 5.77 13.32 -19.97
N SER A 89 5.24 13.64 -18.78
CA SER A 89 6.01 14.34 -17.76
C SER A 89 7.05 13.38 -17.20
N ASP A 90 8.33 13.66 -17.44
CA ASP A 90 9.43 12.96 -16.78
C ASP A 90 9.23 13.02 -15.26
N THR A 91 8.77 11.92 -14.65
CA THR A 91 8.56 11.73 -13.22
C THR A 91 9.89 11.54 -12.47
N LEU A 92 10.91 12.34 -12.81
CA LEU A 92 12.29 12.16 -12.35
C LEU A 92 12.67 13.01 -11.12
N TRP A 93 11.72 13.58 -10.37
CA TRP A 93 12.00 14.36 -9.16
C TRP A 93 11.26 13.88 -7.90
N TRP A 94 11.11 12.56 -7.72
CA TRP A 94 10.51 11.96 -6.53
C TRP A 94 11.48 11.06 -5.77
N LEU A 95 12.47 11.63 -5.08
CA LEU A 95 12.97 11.27 -3.74
C LEU A 95 14.17 12.17 -3.39
N GLY A 96 14.44 12.34 -2.11
CA GLY A 96 15.33 13.38 -1.57
C GLY A 96 16.77 13.38 -2.09
N ARG A 97 17.33 14.61 -2.11
CA ARG A 97 18.73 15.00 -2.35
C ARG A 97 19.21 14.91 -3.82
N GLN A 98 19.27 16.07 -4.48
CA GLN A 98 20.04 16.22 -5.73
C GLN A 98 21.51 15.86 -5.45
N LEU A 99 22.06 14.98 -6.31
CA LEU A 99 23.42 15.16 -6.80
C LEU A 99 23.54 16.59 -7.34
N GLN A 100 24.41 17.38 -6.74
CA GLN A 100 24.81 18.64 -7.32
C GLN A 100 25.56 18.35 -8.63
N SER A 101 24.90 18.60 -9.76
CA SER A 101 25.61 18.89 -11.01
C SER A 101 25.82 20.40 -11.06
N SER A 102 27.01 20.85 -10.69
CA SER A 102 27.48 22.17 -11.07
C SER A 102 28.04 22.10 -12.49
N SER A 103 27.32 22.72 -13.43
CA SER A 103 27.79 23.32 -14.71
C SER A 103 28.59 22.42 -15.66
N VAL A 104 28.20 22.24 -16.93
CA VAL A 104 28.29 23.28 -17.96
C VAL A 104 27.17 23.12 -18.99
N GLN A 105 26.42 24.21 -19.22
CA GLN A 105 25.56 24.39 -20.39
C GLN A 105 26.39 24.50 -21.67
N ALA A 106 26.07 23.71 -22.69
CA ALA A 106 26.19 24.15 -24.08
C ALA A 106 25.09 23.50 -24.92
N ARG A 107 24.39 24.36 -25.66
CA ARG A 107 23.24 24.08 -26.54
C ARG A 107 23.67 23.32 -27.80
N LEU A 108 22.74 22.57 -28.40
CA LEU A 108 22.41 22.43 -29.84
C LEU A 108 21.42 21.24 -29.92
N SER A 109 20.13 21.44 -30.21
CA SER A 109 19.55 21.49 -31.56
C SER A 109 19.98 20.32 -32.45
N GLY A 110 19.06 19.41 -32.80
CA GLY A 110 19.27 18.48 -33.92
C GLY A 110 18.61 17.10 -33.76
N ARG A 111 17.57 16.87 -34.57
CA ARG A 111 16.88 15.60 -34.85
C ARG A 111 17.77 14.35 -34.87
N CYS A 112 17.19 13.28 -34.31
CA CYS A 112 17.61 11.89 -34.50
C CYS A 112 17.85 11.51 -35.97
N ARG A 113 19.08 11.10 -36.27
CA ARG A 113 19.35 9.96 -37.16
C ARG A 113 20.74 9.40 -36.91
N THR A 114 20.77 8.10 -36.59
CA THR A 114 21.86 7.11 -36.77
C THR A 114 23.24 7.36 -36.14
N ARG A 115 23.77 6.26 -35.56
CA ARG A 115 25.18 5.96 -35.27
C ARG A 115 25.82 6.78 -34.13
N LEU A 116 25.93 6.14 -32.97
CA LEU A 116 26.88 6.57 -31.94
C LEU A 116 28.30 6.12 -32.34
N THR A 117 28.96 6.93 -33.17
CA THR A 117 30.42 7.05 -33.11
C THR A 117 30.78 7.89 -31.88
N LEU A 118 31.35 7.23 -30.88
CA LEU A 118 31.89 7.84 -29.66
C LEU A 118 33.10 8.72 -30.01
N THR A 119 32.99 10.04 -29.90
CA THR A 119 34.17 10.89 -29.74
C THR A 119 34.58 10.87 -28.26
N ARG A 120 35.64 10.12 -28.01
CA ARG A 120 36.35 9.90 -26.75
C ARG A 120 36.90 11.22 -26.21
N ARG A 121 36.47 11.63 -25.00
CA ARG A 121 37.29 12.46 -24.12
C ARG A 121 38.18 11.51 -23.33
N GLU A 122 39.48 11.72 -23.38
CA GLU A 122 40.46 10.99 -22.57
C GLU A 122 40.29 11.42 -21.10
N GLY A 123 39.88 10.48 -20.24
CA GLY A 123 39.91 10.68 -18.79
C GLY A 123 38.89 9.90 -17.96
N ASP A 124 37.69 9.59 -18.47
CA ASP A 124 36.69 8.86 -17.67
C ASP A 124 36.98 7.35 -17.67
N LYS A 125 37.33 6.82 -16.50
CA LYS A 125 37.40 5.37 -16.25
C LYS A 125 36.01 4.77 -16.48
N LYS A 126 35.76 4.24 -17.67
CA LYS A 126 34.63 3.33 -17.91
C LYS A 126 34.77 2.15 -16.97
N SER A 127 33.85 2.01 -16.02
CA SER A 127 33.74 0.80 -15.21
C SER A 127 33.39 -0.36 -16.14
N SER A 128 34.37 -1.19 -16.50
CA SER A 128 34.15 -2.43 -17.24
C SER A 128 33.65 -3.49 -16.26
N VAL A 129 32.43 -3.31 -15.75
CA VAL A 129 31.83 -4.28 -14.84
C VAL A 129 31.50 -5.54 -15.63
N ASN A 130 32.01 -6.69 -15.20
CA ASN A 130 31.73 -8.00 -15.78
C ASN A 130 30.72 -8.74 -14.90
N LEU A 131 29.50 -8.97 -15.40
CA LEU A 131 28.44 -9.66 -14.66
C LEU A 131 28.86 -11.02 -14.10
N ASN A 132 29.75 -11.74 -14.79
CA ASN A 132 30.17 -13.09 -14.39
C ASN A 132 31.13 -13.07 -13.19
N GLN A 133 31.72 -11.91 -12.86
CA GLN A 133 32.62 -11.74 -11.72
C GLN A 133 31.88 -11.31 -10.45
N ILE A 134 30.60 -10.92 -10.56
CA ILE A 134 29.78 -10.50 -9.42
C ILE A 134 29.11 -11.73 -8.81
N ARG A 135 29.38 -11.97 -7.53
CA ARG A 135 28.75 -13.06 -6.78
C ARG A 135 27.25 -12.81 -6.65
N VAL A 136 26.45 -13.84 -6.94
CA VAL A 136 24.99 -13.83 -6.86
C VAL A 136 24.54 -14.65 -5.66
N TRP A 137 23.65 -14.09 -4.86
CA TRP A 137 23.07 -14.71 -3.68
C TRP A 137 21.58 -14.96 -3.89
N VAL A 138 21.08 -16.11 -3.44
CA VAL A 138 19.64 -16.40 -3.45
C VAL A 138 18.97 -15.66 -2.29
N TRP A 139 17.78 -15.11 -2.54
CA TRP A 139 16.99 -14.38 -1.55
C TRP A 139 15.77 -15.20 -1.10
N PRO A 140 15.33 -15.15 0.18
CA PRO A 140 15.85 -14.35 1.31
C PRO A 140 16.91 -15.08 2.16
N HIS A 141 17.17 -16.35 1.88
CA HIS A 141 18.12 -17.18 2.62
C HIS A 141 19.48 -17.10 1.95
N ALA A 142 20.12 -15.95 2.07
CA ALA A 142 21.49 -15.81 1.60
C ALA A 142 22.37 -16.77 2.44
N ASP A 143 23.19 -17.62 1.82
CA ASP A 143 24.01 -18.61 2.55
C ASP A 143 24.88 -17.91 3.61
N SER A 144 25.41 -18.66 4.58
CA SER A 144 26.19 -18.21 5.76
C SER A 144 27.43 -17.33 5.51
N GLY A 145 27.66 -16.86 4.28
CA GLY A 145 28.70 -15.90 3.92
C GLY A 145 28.21 -14.65 3.17
N ALA A 146 26.91 -14.37 3.13
CA ALA A 146 26.38 -13.19 2.45
C ALA A 146 26.77 -11.90 3.18
N PRO A 147 27.13 -10.83 2.46
CA PRO A 147 27.36 -9.53 3.08
C PRO A 147 26.15 -9.07 3.90
N SER A 148 26.42 -8.56 5.10
CA SER A 148 25.39 -7.96 5.95
C SER A 148 24.79 -6.73 5.28
N PHE A 149 23.47 -6.57 5.36
CA PHE A 149 22.75 -5.46 4.77
C PHE A 149 21.64 -5.00 5.72
N PRO A 150 21.37 -3.68 5.84
CA PRO A 150 20.31 -3.17 6.70
C PRO A 150 18.93 -3.48 6.11
N GLU A 151 18.32 -4.58 6.55
CA GLU A 151 17.01 -5.00 6.03
C GLU A 151 15.86 -4.10 6.48
N ASP A 152 15.99 -3.45 7.62
CA ASP A 152 14.96 -2.59 8.19
C ASP A 152 15.08 -1.11 7.74
N ASP A 153 16.19 -0.76 7.08
CA ASP A 153 16.58 0.65 6.85
C ASP A 153 17.36 0.79 5.53
N TYR A 154 16.65 0.61 4.41
CA TYR A 154 17.17 0.83 3.06
C TYR A 154 16.17 1.57 2.18
N GLU A 155 16.69 2.25 1.16
CA GLU A 155 15.92 2.98 0.17
C GLU A 155 16.04 2.31 -1.21
N ILE A 156 15.03 2.50 -2.06
CA ILE A 156 15.04 2.07 -3.46
C ILE A 156 15.08 3.31 -4.37
N PRO A 157 16.27 3.86 -4.68
CA PRO A 157 16.39 5.02 -5.58
C PRO A 157 15.95 4.72 -7.02
N ARG A 158 16.02 3.45 -7.46
CA ARG A 158 15.71 3.06 -8.83
C ARG A 158 15.16 1.65 -8.89
N PHE A 159 14.07 1.48 -9.64
CA PHE A 159 13.55 0.17 -9.99
C PHE A 159 13.04 0.15 -11.44
N SER A 160 12.98 -1.04 -12.05
CA SER A 160 12.34 -1.30 -13.35
C SER A 160 11.46 -2.53 -13.26
N LEU A 161 10.25 -2.41 -13.79
CA LEU A 161 9.32 -3.53 -13.94
C LEU A 161 9.14 -3.84 -15.42
N LEU A 162 9.44 -5.08 -15.79
CA LEU A 162 9.43 -5.56 -17.16
C LEU A 162 8.50 -6.76 -17.28
N LYS A 163 7.77 -6.86 -18.40
CA LYS A 163 6.95 -8.02 -18.73
C LYS A 163 6.92 -8.33 -20.23
N ARG A 164 6.59 -9.57 -20.56
CA ARG A 164 6.26 -10.00 -21.92
C ARG A 164 5.29 -11.16 -21.85
N PHE A 165 4.24 -11.09 -22.65
CA PHE A 165 3.35 -12.23 -22.87
C PHE A 165 3.88 -13.06 -24.04
N ASP A 166 4.02 -14.36 -23.84
CA ASP A 166 4.30 -15.33 -24.89
C ASP A 166 2.99 -16.01 -25.30
N GLU A 167 2.49 -15.68 -26.48
CA GLU A 167 1.23 -16.22 -27.01
C GLU A 167 1.28 -17.74 -27.24
N ARG A 168 2.45 -18.32 -27.50
CA ARG A 168 2.57 -19.76 -27.77
C ARG A 168 2.48 -20.58 -26.49
N LEU A 169 3.15 -20.09 -25.45
CA LEU A 169 3.15 -20.75 -24.14
C LEU A 169 1.96 -20.34 -23.28
N GLN A 170 1.26 -19.26 -23.64
CA GLN A 170 0.22 -18.64 -22.81
C GLN A 170 0.78 -18.27 -21.42
N LEU A 171 2.01 -17.76 -21.39
CA LEU A 171 2.72 -17.40 -20.17
C LEU A 171 3.23 -15.97 -20.23
N THR A 172 3.14 -15.27 -19.10
CA THR A 172 3.64 -13.91 -18.95
C THR A 172 4.94 -13.92 -18.15
N SER A 173 6.07 -13.78 -18.85
CA SER A 173 7.37 -13.59 -18.22
C SER A 173 7.48 -12.19 -17.63
N PHE A 174 8.12 -12.07 -16.47
CA PHE A 174 8.40 -10.79 -15.81
C PHE A 174 9.84 -10.72 -15.30
N ALA A 175 10.34 -9.49 -15.16
CA ALA A 175 11.55 -9.18 -14.41
C ALA A 175 11.38 -7.85 -13.65
N CYS A 176 11.75 -7.86 -12.38
CA CYS A 176 11.85 -6.70 -11.51
C CYS A 176 13.31 -6.50 -11.14
N LEU A 177 13.82 -5.29 -11.33
CA LEU A 177 15.17 -4.88 -10.96
C LEU A 177 15.09 -3.71 -9.98
N GLU A 178 15.81 -3.78 -8.88
CA GLU A 178 15.79 -2.78 -7.81
C GLU A 178 17.22 -2.49 -7.35
N ILE A 179 17.59 -1.20 -7.27
CA ILE A 179 18.80 -0.76 -6.59
C ILE A 179 18.40 -0.44 -5.15
N HIS A 180 19.03 -1.09 -4.18
CA HIS A 180 18.85 -0.82 -2.76
C HIS A 180 20.08 -0.09 -2.23
N VAL A 181 19.85 0.94 -1.42
CA VAL A 181 20.90 1.72 -0.75
C VAL A 181 20.65 1.70 0.74
N GLY A 182 21.63 1.24 1.50
CA GLY A 182 21.59 1.19 2.97
C GLY A 182 22.73 1.97 3.61
N ALA A 183 22.52 2.45 4.83
CA ALA A 183 23.57 3.08 5.63
C ALA A 183 24.35 2.03 6.45
N ILE A 184 25.67 2.18 6.55
CA ILE A 184 26.49 1.34 7.43
C ILE A 184 26.37 1.87 8.86
N LYS A 185 25.73 1.10 9.75
CA LYS A 185 25.71 1.40 11.19
C LYS A 185 26.96 0.81 11.85
N GLY A 186 28.06 1.57 11.88
CA GLY A 186 29.21 1.31 12.76
C GLY A 186 30.60 1.37 12.13
N ALA A 187 31.15 2.57 12.00
CA ALA A 187 32.54 2.83 12.35
C ALA A 187 32.49 3.87 13.48
N GLY A 188 32.67 3.41 14.72
CA GLY A 188 32.63 4.27 15.90
C GLY A 188 33.80 5.24 15.95
N GLN A 189 33.57 6.36 16.66
CA GLN A 189 34.55 7.16 17.39
C GLN A 189 35.97 6.57 17.45
N GLY A 190 36.93 7.22 16.79
CA GLY A 190 38.35 6.95 16.96
C GLY A 190 39.17 7.14 15.68
N ALA A 191 40.08 8.11 15.73
CA ALA A 191 41.12 8.46 14.76
C ALA A 191 40.72 9.49 13.69
N GLU A 192 40.98 10.76 14.03
CA GLU A 192 41.28 11.81 13.08
C GLU A 192 42.47 11.35 12.22
N SER A 193 42.19 11.03 10.96
CA SER A 193 43.20 10.97 9.91
C SER A 193 42.75 11.97 8.85
N GLU A 194 43.42 13.12 8.84
CA GLU A 194 43.24 14.15 7.82
C GLU A 194 43.61 13.58 6.45
N GLY A 195 42.68 13.61 5.50
CA GLY A 195 43.03 13.48 4.07
C GLY A 195 42.28 12.47 3.21
N SER A 196 41.04 12.08 3.51
CA SER A 196 40.17 11.45 2.48
C SER A 196 38.82 12.15 2.39
N GLU A 197 38.41 12.44 1.15
CA GLU A 197 37.14 13.09 0.83
C GLU A 197 35.97 12.29 1.41
N ALA A 198 35.04 13.00 2.08
CA ALA A 198 33.89 12.43 2.78
C ALA A 198 32.93 11.67 1.85
N GLY A 199 33.24 10.40 1.57
CA GLY A 199 32.29 9.45 0.99
C GLY A 199 31.40 8.88 2.09
N GLU A 200 30.11 9.21 2.08
CA GLU A 200 29.14 8.61 3.00
C GLU A 200 29.20 7.07 2.86
N ASP A 201 29.48 6.39 3.97
CA ASP A 201 29.69 4.94 4.08
C ASP A 201 28.36 4.20 3.82
N ARG A 202 28.09 3.93 2.53
CA ARG A 202 26.84 3.36 2.03
C ARG A 202 27.08 1.98 1.42
N VAL A 203 26.17 1.06 1.68
CA VAL A 203 26.13 -0.27 1.06
C VAL A 203 25.11 -0.30 -0.07
N TYR A 204 25.47 -0.96 -1.16
CA TYR A 204 24.62 -1.09 -2.34
C TYR A 204 24.27 -2.55 -2.57
N ARG A 205 22.98 -2.82 -2.82
CA ARG A 205 22.50 -4.15 -3.19
C ARG A 205 21.62 -4.03 -4.42
N LEU A 206 21.98 -4.77 -5.47
CA LEU A 206 21.14 -4.94 -6.65
C LEU A 206 20.27 -6.18 -6.47
N PHE A 207 18.97 -5.95 -6.32
CA PHE A 207 17.97 -7.01 -6.19
C PHE A 207 17.31 -7.27 -7.54
N SER A 208 17.12 -8.55 -7.87
CA SER A 208 16.43 -8.98 -9.08
C SER A 208 15.41 -10.07 -8.78
N HIS A 209 14.20 -9.90 -9.28
CA HIS A 209 13.11 -10.87 -9.17
C HIS A 209 12.53 -11.17 -10.55
N GLN A 210 12.70 -12.40 -11.03
CA GLN A 210 12.29 -12.81 -12.36
C GLN A 210 11.49 -14.11 -12.34
N GLY A 211 10.56 -14.27 -13.27
CA GLY A 211 9.74 -15.47 -13.33
C GLY A 211 8.61 -15.36 -14.31
N THR A 212 7.54 -16.10 -14.01
CA THR A 212 6.33 -16.20 -14.82
C THR A 212 5.13 -15.89 -13.93
N LEU A 213 4.25 -14.97 -14.34
CA LEU A 213 3.15 -14.48 -13.50
C LEU A 213 2.18 -15.60 -13.11
N GLU A 214 1.96 -16.56 -13.99
CA GLU A 214 1.06 -17.70 -13.78
C GLU A 214 1.60 -18.66 -12.69
N LYS A 215 2.90 -18.58 -12.37
CA LYS A 215 3.53 -19.34 -11.28
C LYS A 215 3.59 -18.56 -9.96
N MET A 216 3.10 -17.32 -9.92
CA MET A 216 3.15 -16.48 -8.72
C MET A 216 2.06 -16.78 -7.70
N ASP A 217 0.96 -17.42 -8.11
CA ASP A 217 -0.19 -17.72 -7.24
C ASP A 217 0.17 -18.68 -6.08
N GLY A 218 1.33 -19.33 -6.08
CA GLY A 218 1.71 -20.34 -5.08
C GLY A 218 2.07 -19.86 -3.66
N GLY A 219 1.67 -18.68 -3.18
CA GLY A 219 1.94 -18.19 -1.81
C GLY A 219 3.41 -17.91 -1.44
N GLY A 220 4.38 -18.37 -2.24
CA GLY A 220 5.84 -18.19 -2.04
C GLY A 220 6.44 -16.95 -2.72
N GLY A 221 5.60 -16.06 -3.28
CA GLY A 221 6.05 -14.90 -4.07
C GLY A 221 6.86 -15.31 -5.31
N GLY A 222 6.33 -16.30 -6.06
CA GLY A 222 7.02 -17.13 -7.03
C GLY A 222 7.92 -16.41 -8.04
N GLY A 223 8.96 -17.12 -8.48
CA GLY A 223 10.04 -16.57 -9.30
C GLY A 223 11.40 -16.73 -8.60
N LYS A 224 12.48 -16.52 -9.35
CA LYS A 224 13.84 -16.52 -8.83
C LYS A 224 14.17 -15.12 -8.30
N LYS A 225 14.51 -15.04 -7.01
CA LYS A 225 14.95 -13.80 -6.34
C LYS A 225 16.44 -13.89 -6.04
N GLU A 226 17.18 -12.87 -6.45
CA GLU A 226 18.63 -12.83 -6.32
C GLU A 226 19.11 -11.46 -5.83
N CYS A 227 20.25 -11.45 -5.14
CA CYS A 227 20.93 -10.25 -4.68
C CYS A 227 22.40 -10.24 -5.13
N ARG A 228 22.88 -9.05 -5.48
CA ARG A 228 24.29 -8.77 -5.79
C ARG A 228 24.73 -7.60 -4.92
N TYR A 229 25.74 -7.82 -4.09
CA TYR A 229 26.27 -6.80 -3.19
C TYR A 229 27.44 -6.09 -3.85
N LEU A 230 27.41 -4.75 -3.83
CA LEU A 230 28.36 -3.89 -4.51
C LEU A 230 28.80 -2.77 -3.57
N THR A 231 30.03 -2.30 -3.75
CA THR A 231 30.67 -1.31 -2.87
C THR A 231 30.60 0.12 -3.42
N SER A 232 30.26 0.30 -4.70
CA SER A 232 30.25 1.59 -5.38
C SER A 232 28.91 1.87 -6.06
N ALA A 233 28.45 3.12 -5.97
CA ALA A 233 27.27 3.62 -6.69
C ALA A 233 27.43 3.50 -8.21
N LEU A 234 28.65 3.69 -8.73
CA LEU A 234 28.92 3.57 -10.17
C LEU A 234 28.80 2.11 -10.63
N ASP A 235 29.30 1.18 -9.81
CA ASP A 235 29.26 -0.24 -10.15
C ASP A 235 27.84 -0.81 -10.07
N VAL A 236 27.01 -0.37 -9.11
CA VAL A 236 25.60 -0.77 -9.03
C VAL A 236 24.79 -0.27 -10.21
N GLU A 237 24.99 0.98 -10.65
CA GLU A 237 24.32 1.55 -11.82
C GLU A 237 24.77 0.89 -13.13
N ALA A 238 26.07 0.59 -13.27
CA ALA A 238 26.59 -0.12 -14.42
C ALA A 238 26.05 -1.56 -14.49
N THR A 239 26.04 -2.27 -13.36
CA THR A 239 25.49 -3.63 -13.25
C THR A 239 23.98 -3.63 -13.55
N TYR A 240 23.24 -2.68 -12.98
CA TYR A 240 21.80 -2.51 -13.22
C TYR A 240 21.53 -2.32 -14.72
N SER A 241 22.29 -1.43 -15.36
CA SER A 241 22.13 -1.13 -16.79
C SER A 241 22.41 -2.36 -17.65
N GLN A 242 23.44 -3.15 -17.35
CA GLN A 242 23.74 -4.38 -18.07
C GLN A 242 22.66 -5.46 -17.88
N LEU A 243 22.17 -5.66 -16.64
CA LEU A 243 21.06 -6.60 -16.39
C LEU A 243 19.78 -6.16 -17.09
N TYR A 244 19.43 -4.88 -17.02
CA TYR A 244 18.28 -4.33 -17.72
C TYR A 244 18.37 -4.61 -19.22
N GLN A 245 19.52 -4.36 -19.84
CA GLN A 245 19.74 -4.68 -21.25
C GLN A 245 19.61 -6.17 -21.55
N SER A 246 20.06 -7.06 -20.65
CA SER A 246 19.92 -8.52 -20.82
C SER A 246 18.46 -9.00 -20.82
N PHE A 247 17.58 -8.27 -20.13
CA PHE A 247 16.14 -8.56 -20.09
C PHE A 247 15.37 -7.98 -21.28
N VAL A 248 15.76 -6.80 -21.76
CA VAL A 248 15.11 -6.15 -22.91
C VAL A 248 15.64 -6.70 -24.24
N SER A 249 16.84 -7.26 -24.26
CA SER A 249 17.43 -7.88 -25.45
C SER A 249 16.93 -9.32 -25.66
N SER A 250 17.20 -9.85 -26.85
CA SER A 250 17.04 -11.28 -27.13
C SER A 250 17.89 -12.10 -26.14
N PRO A 251 17.36 -13.20 -25.56
CA PRO A 251 16.14 -13.92 -25.93
C PRO A 251 14.85 -13.43 -25.23
N HIS A 252 14.95 -12.69 -24.13
CA HIS A 252 13.81 -12.37 -23.27
C HIS A 252 12.87 -11.35 -23.90
N SER A 253 13.41 -10.29 -24.51
CA SER A 253 12.66 -9.19 -25.16
C SER A 253 11.53 -8.61 -24.30
N LEU A 254 11.78 -8.46 -22.99
CA LEU A 254 10.82 -7.92 -22.05
C LEU A 254 10.61 -6.42 -22.28
N THR A 255 9.40 -5.94 -21.99
CA THR A 255 9.01 -4.53 -22.18
C THR A 255 8.68 -3.86 -20.85
N PRO A 256 9.00 -2.58 -20.65
CA PRO A 256 8.61 -1.85 -19.45
C PRO A 256 7.11 -1.86 -19.22
N SER A 257 6.69 -2.07 -17.97
CA SER A 257 5.29 -2.07 -17.56
C SER A 257 5.09 -1.13 -16.36
N PRO A 258 3.99 -0.36 -16.32
CA PRO A 258 3.68 0.47 -15.17
C PRO A 258 3.37 -0.39 -13.94
N LEU A 259 3.64 0.18 -12.75
CA LEU A 259 3.42 -0.43 -11.43
C LEU A 259 1.98 -0.94 -11.22
N THR A 260 1.01 -0.28 -11.84
CA THR A 260 -0.41 -0.58 -11.68
C THR A 260 -0.85 -1.81 -12.46
N LEU A 261 -0.09 -2.26 -13.46
CA LEU A 261 -0.46 -3.38 -14.34
C LEU A 261 0.22 -4.71 -13.98
N LEU A 262 1.00 -4.75 -12.91
CA LEU A 262 1.75 -5.94 -12.48
C LEU A 262 1.47 -6.28 -11.02
N PRO A 263 1.36 -7.57 -10.64
CA PRO A 263 0.95 -7.97 -9.29
C PRO A 263 1.76 -7.28 -8.18
N PRO A 264 1.12 -6.87 -7.08
CA PRO A 264 1.79 -6.16 -5.98
C PRO A 264 2.66 -7.06 -5.12
N SER A 265 2.70 -8.37 -5.41
CA SER A 265 3.62 -9.34 -4.82
C SER A 265 5.02 -9.32 -5.45
N LEU A 266 5.24 -8.52 -6.50
CA LEU A 266 6.54 -8.40 -7.16
C LEU A 266 7.50 -7.51 -6.39
N GLY A 267 8.75 -7.99 -6.30
CA GLY A 267 9.88 -7.19 -5.85
C GLY A 267 10.22 -7.42 -4.39
N SER A 268 11.04 -6.54 -3.83
CA SER A 268 11.33 -6.49 -2.39
C SER A 268 10.10 -6.07 -1.57
N PRO A 269 10.03 -6.38 -0.26
CA PRO A 269 8.92 -5.96 0.60
C PRO A 269 8.67 -4.43 0.56
N LEU A 270 9.73 -3.63 0.42
CA LEU A 270 9.61 -2.18 0.34
C LEU A 270 8.97 -1.74 -0.98
N LEU A 271 9.37 -2.31 -2.12
CA LEU A 271 8.71 -2.03 -3.41
C LEU A 271 7.25 -2.48 -3.41
N GLN A 272 6.94 -3.65 -2.83
CA GLN A 272 5.56 -4.14 -2.72
C GLN A 272 4.68 -3.17 -1.93
N LYS A 273 5.20 -2.59 -0.83
CA LYS A 273 4.53 -1.54 -0.07
C LYS A 273 4.24 -0.31 -0.95
N HIS A 274 5.25 0.19 -1.67
CA HIS A 274 5.07 1.32 -2.59
C HIS A 274 4.07 1.04 -3.71
N MET A 275 4.09 -0.17 -4.29
CA MET A 275 3.13 -0.59 -5.32
C MET A 275 1.70 -0.55 -4.79
N CYS A 276 1.47 -1.06 -3.58
CA CYS A 276 0.16 -1.01 -2.94
C CYS A 276 -0.29 0.43 -2.70
N GLU A 277 0.58 1.30 -2.17
CA GLU A 277 0.26 2.71 -1.93
C GLU A 277 -0.12 3.45 -3.22
N VAL A 278 0.66 3.26 -4.30
CA VAL A 278 0.38 3.86 -5.62
C VAL A 278 -0.94 3.36 -6.20
N ARG A 279 -1.23 2.07 -6.06
CA ARG A 279 -2.50 1.47 -6.51
C ARG A 279 -3.69 2.00 -5.73
N SER A 280 -3.57 2.09 -4.40
CA SER A 280 -4.62 2.64 -3.53
C SER A 280 -4.88 4.13 -3.78
N ALA A 281 -3.86 4.90 -4.18
CA ALA A 281 -3.97 6.31 -4.53
C ALA A 281 -4.51 6.53 -5.97
N SER A 282 -4.43 5.52 -6.84
CA SER A 282 -4.84 5.62 -8.24
C SER A 282 -6.36 5.46 -8.37
N THR A 283 -7.09 6.58 -8.43
CA THR A 283 -8.55 6.63 -8.59
C THR A 283 -9.09 6.10 -9.93
N HIS A 284 -8.23 5.64 -10.84
CA HIS A 284 -8.57 5.31 -12.22
C HIS A 284 -8.48 3.80 -12.55
N LEU A 285 -8.12 2.97 -11.58
CA LEU A 285 -8.10 1.52 -11.73
C LEU A 285 -9.52 0.97 -11.53
N SER A 286 -10.09 0.40 -12.60
CA SER A 286 -11.36 -0.32 -12.52
C SER A 286 -11.20 -1.52 -11.59
N LEU A 287 -11.96 -1.55 -10.50
CA LEU A 287 -12.02 -2.72 -9.63
C LEU A 287 -12.58 -3.92 -10.41
N SER A 288 -12.11 -5.11 -10.05
CA SER A 288 -12.76 -6.33 -10.52
C SER A 288 -14.22 -6.34 -10.05
N PRO A 289 -15.19 -6.73 -10.89
CA PRO A 289 -16.60 -6.80 -10.49
C PRO A 289 -16.82 -7.68 -9.25
N HIS A 290 -15.99 -8.69 -9.06
CA HIS A 290 -16.03 -9.58 -7.90
C HIS A 290 -15.63 -8.87 -6.61
N VAL A 291 -14.54 -8.09 -6.66
CA VAL A 291 -14.05 -7.30 -5.53
C VAL A 291 -15.04 -6.19 -5.20
N ALA A 292 -15.55 -5.49 -6.23
CA ALA A 292 -16.57 -4.46 -6.05
C ALA A 292 -17.80 -4.99 -5.31
N ARG A 293 -18.34 -6.14 -5.74
CA ARG A 293 -19.47 -6.78 -5.07
C ARG A 293 -19.15 -7.19 -3.63
N LEU A 294 -17.97 -7.75 -3.38
CA LEU A 294 -17.56 -8.14 -2.02
C LEU A 294 -17.48 -6.91 -1.10
N VAL A 295 -16.86 -5.82 -1.57
CA VAL A 295 -16.70 -4.57 -0.82
C VAL A 295 -18.06 -3.96 -0.49
N ASP A 296 -18.95 -3.85 -1.47
CA ASP A 296 -20.29 -3.32 -1.24
C ASP A 296 -21.11 -4.22 -0.31
N TYR A 297 -20.95 -5.54 -0.41
CA TYR A 297 -21.63 -6.51 0.44
C TYR A 297 -21.21 -6.37 1.91
N ILE A 298 -19.92 -6.45 2.23
CA ILE A 298 -19.44 -6.34 3.62
C ILE A 298 -19.79 -4.98 4.24
N TRP A 299 -19.85 -3.92 3.43
CA TRP A 299 -20.20 -2.59 3.88
C TRP A 299 -21.68 -2.48 4.22
N SER A 300 -22.54 -3.04 3.36
CA SER A 300 -23.99 -3.05 3.55
C SER A 300 -24.34 -3.83 4.81
N GLU A 301 -23.76 -5.02 4.98
CA GLU A 301 -23.94 -5.84 6.19
C GLU A 301 -23.49 -5.11 7.47
N ALA A 302 -22.36 -4.41 7.43
CA ALA A 302 -21.88 -3.63 8.57
C ALA A 302 -22.81 -2.45 8.92
N VAL A 303 -23.30 -1.73 7.90
CA VAL A 303 -24.24 -0.62 8.08
C VAL A 303 -25.59 -1.13 8.58
N ASP A 304 -26.14 -2.17 7.96
CA ASP A 304 -27.43 -2.75 8.31
C ASP A 304 -27.44 -3.29 9.75
N GLN A 305 -26.35 -3.92 10.19
CA GLN A 305 -26.20 -4.36 11.57
C GLN A 305 -26.25 -3.17 12.55
N LEU A 306 -25.57 -2.07 12.24
CA LEU A 306 -25.56 -0.88 13.09
C LEU A 306 -26.92 -0.17 13.08
N GLU A 307 -27.55 -0.03 11.92
CA GLU A 307 -28.88 0.56 11.79
C GLU A 307 -29.95 -0.28 12.49
N THR A 308 -29.82 -1.60 12.52
CA THR A 308 -30.75 -2.48 13.25
C THR A 308 -30.67 -2.26 14.76
N VAL A 309 -29.48 -1.95 15.29
CA VAL A 309 -29.24 -1.86 16.73
C VAL A 309 -29.38 -0.43 17.26
N LEU A 310 -28.84 0.57 16.55
CA LEU A 310 -28.75 1.96 17.01
C LEU A 310 -29.98 2.78 16.59
N ALA A 311 -30.44 3.64 17.49
CA ALA A 311 -31.50 4.62 17.22
C ALA A 311 -30.97 5.86 16.50
N VAL A 312 -29.65 6.08 16.52
CA VAL A 312 -28.97 7.21 15.90
C VAL A 312 -28.04 6.74 14.78
N SER A 313 -27.81 7.59 13.79
CA SER A 313 -26.84 7.30 12.73
C SER A 313 -25.43 7.25 13.31
N VAL A 314 -24.64 6.28 12.84
CA VAL A 314 -23.22 6.10 13.19
C VAL A 314 -22.40 7.38 12.94
N ALA A 315 -22.78 8.16 11.93
CA ALA A 315 -22.12 9.44 11.61
C ALA A 315 -22.25 10.49 12.72
N THR A 316 -23.31 10.39 13.55
CA THR A 316 -23.58 11.35 14.64
C THR A 316 -22.96 10.94 15.96
N VAL A 317 -22.54 9.68 16.10
CA VAL A 317 -21.93 9.17 17.33
C VAL A 317 -20.55 9.79 17.49
N THR A 318 -20.32 10.55 18.56
CA THR A 318 -19.02 11.17 18.85
C THR A 318 -18.02 10.17 19.45
N GLN A 319 -16.73 10.49 19.40
CA GLN A 319 -15.69 9.68 20.06
C GLN A 319 -15.92 9.63 21.59
N GLU A 320 -16.29 10.77 22.18
CA GLU A 320 -16.56 10.87 23.61
C GLU A 320 -17.74 9.99 24.07
N GLN A 321 -18.82 9.93 23.28
CA GLN A 321 -19.95 9.03 23.55
C GLN A 321 -19.53 7.55 23.52
N LEU A 322 -18.68 7.18 22.55
CA LEU A 322 -18.19 5.82 22.43
C LEU A 322 -17.30 5.43 23.63
N ASP A 323 -16.42 6.34 24.05
CA ASP A 323 -15.52 6.13 25.19
C ASP A 323 -16.32 6.06 26.50
N LYS A 324 -17.36 6.89 26.69
CA LYS A 324 -18.29 6.79 27.83
C LYS A 324 -19.02 5.45 27.86
N ALA A 325 -19.47 4.96 26.71
CA ALA A 325 -20.14 3.66 26.62
C ALA A 325 -19.20 2.50 26.96
N GLU A 326 -17.95 2.53 26.46
CA GLU A 326 -16.95 1.53 26.84
C GLU A 326 -16.61 1.58 28.34
N ALA A 327 -16.51 2.77 28.93
CA ALA A 327 -16.30 2.93 30.37
C ALA A 327 -17.46 2.38 31.21
N ALA A 328 -18.71 2.56 30.77
CA ALA A 328 -19.88 1.96 31.39
C ALA A 328 -19.81 0.42 31.32
N LEU A 329 -19.44 -0.16 30.18
CA LEU A 329 -19.27 -1.62 30.03
C LEU A 329 -18.16 -2.20 30.93
N LEU A 330 -17.07 -1.46 31.10
CA LEU A 330 -16.00 -1.85 32.05
C LEU A 330 -16.50 -1.84 33.50
N SER A 331 -17.31 -0.85 33.86
CA SER A 331 -17.92 -0.74 35.18
C SER A 331 -18.93 -1.87 35.44
N ILE A 332 -19.79 -2.18 34.45
CA ILE A 332 -20.73 -3.31 34.49
C ILE A 332 -19.97 -4.61 34.72
N ARG A 333 -18.88 -4.84 33.97
CA ARG A 333 -18.06 -6.05 34.13
C ARG A 333 -17.54 -6.20 35.56
N ARG A 334 -16.99 -5.13 36.14
CA ARG A 334 -16.47 -5.15 37.51
C ARG A 334 -17.55 -5.51 38.53
N GLU A 335 -18.78 -5.03 38.33
CA GLU A 335 -19.92 -5.38 39.19
C GLU A 335 -20.43 -6.82 38.96
N LEU A 336 -20.29 -7.36 37.75
CA LEU A 336 -20.63 -8.77 37.50
C LEU A 336 -19.73 -9.75 38.25
N ASP A 337 -18.50 -9.36 38.57
CA ASP A 337 -17.56 -10.11 39.40
C ASP A 337 -17.76 -9.84 40.92
N GLY A 338 -18.62 -8.89 41.29
CA GLY A 338 -18.86 -8.43 42.66
C GLY A 338 -20.35 -8.31 43.01
N ASP A 339 -20.72 -7.18 43.63
CA ASP A 339 -22.12 -6.89 43.97
C ASP A 339 -22.88 -6.33 42.77
N LYS A 340 -24.07 -6.88 42.51
CA LYS A 340 -24.89 -6.65 41.31
C LYS A 340 -25.89 -5.50 41.49
N SER A 341 -25.70 -4.66 42.50
CA SER A 341 -26.67 -3.65 42.95
C SER A 341 -26.82 -2.47 41.98
N ASN A 342 -25.78 -2.08 41.22
CA ASN A 342 -25.86 -0.92 40.31
C ASN A 342 -25.94 -1.27 38.82
N LEU A 343 -26.08 -2.55 38.45
CA LEU A 343 -26.12 -2.99 37.05
C LEU A 343 -27.19 -2.28 36.22
N ALA A 344 -28.35 -1.98 36.80
CA ALA A 344 -29.41 -1.25 36.14
C ALA A 344 -28.99 0.19 35.78
N SER A 345 -28.41 0.91 36.76
CA SER A 345 -27.91 2.29 36.56
C SER A 345 -26.80 2.34 35.51
N LEU A 346 -25.83 1.42 35.59
CA LEU A 346 -24.74 1.38 34.63
C LEU A 346 -25.20 0.97 33.22
N SER A 347 -26.23 0.12 33.12
CA SER A 347 -26.87 -0.19 31.85
C SER A 347 -27.54 1.04 31.25
N ASP A 348 -28.22 1.83 32.08
CA ASP A 348 -28.83 3.10 31.65
C ASP A 348 -27.78 4.12 31.19
N ASP A 349 -26.62 4.19 31.87
CA ASP A 349 -25.48 5.03 31.45
C ASP A 349 -24.97 4.61 30.06
N PHE A 350 -24.79 3.30 29.84
CA PHE A 350 -24.41 2.77 28.52
C PHE A 350 -25.41 3.14 27.43
N TYR A 351 -26.70 2.92 27.68
CA TYR A 351 -27.77 3.19 26.72
C TYR A 351 -28.02 4.69 26.50
N SER A 352 -27.65 5.54 27.45
CA SER A 352 -27.69 6.99 27.33
C SER A 352 -26.53 7.50 26.46
N ALA A 353 -25.33 6.91 26.62
CA ALA A 353 -24.17 7.20 25.79
C ALA A 353 -24.35 6.72 24.33
N LEU A 354 -24.92 5.52 24.14
CA LEU A 354 -25.23 4.95 22.83
C LEU A 354 -26.72 4.61 22.70
N PRO A 355 -27.55 5.52 22.13
CA PRO A 355 -28.97 5.27 21.97
C PRO A 355 -29.26 4.09 21.04
N HIS A 356 -29.86 3.03 21.59
CA HIS A 356 -30.33 1.83 20.86
C HIS A 356 -31.80 1.92 20.42
N LYS A 357 -32.20 1.25 19.34
CA LYS A 357 -33.62 1.12 18.98
C LYS A 357 -34.39 0.43 20.11
N ARG A 358 -35.63 0.87 20.34
CA ARG A 358 -36.53 0.23 21.31
C ARG A 358 -37.05 -1.06 20.69
N GLY A 359 -36.95 -2.19 21.40
CA GLY A 359 -37.41 -3.49 20.87
C GLY A 359 -38.92 -3.52 20.62
N GLN A 360 -39.34 -4.18 19.53
CA GLN A 360 -40.74 -4.52 19.26
C GLN A 360 -41.16 -5.70 20.16
N GLY A 361 -41.68 -5.41 21.34
CA GLY A 361 -42.34 -6.40 22.18
C GLY A 361 -43.66 -5.83 22.69
N SER A 362 -44.76 -6.56 22.47
CA SER A 362 -46.13 -6.17 22.84
C SER A 362 -46.22 -5.78 24.33
N GLY A 363 -46.52 -4.49 24.60
CA GLY A 363 -46.75 -3.96 25.95
C GLY A 363 -46.02 -2.64 26.23
N GLY A 364 -46.76 -1.55 26.38
CA GLY A 364 -46.33 -0.15 26.24
C GLY A 364 -45.29 0.43 27.23
N ARG A 365 -44.60 -0.38 28.04
CA ARG A 365 -43.44 0.03 28.84
C ARG A 365 -42.44 -1.11 28.94
N ARG A 366 -41.44 -1.16 28.06
CA ARG A 366 -40.26 -2.01 28.26
C ARG A 366 -38.99 -1.16 28.26
N SER A 367 -38.25 -1.28 29.36
CA SER A 367 -36.90 -0.79 29.56
C SER A 367 -35.94 -1.46 28.57
N ARG A 368 -34.84 -0.79 28.20
CA ARG A 368 -33.75 -1.47 27.50
C ARG A 368 -33.18 -2.49 28.49
N GLY A 369 -33.14 -3.78 28.13
CA GLY A 369 -32.81 -4.85 29.09
C GLY A 369 -31.48 -4.60 29.81
N VAL A 370 -31.43 -4.92 31.11
CA VAL A 370 -30.24 -4.77 31.95
C VAL A 370 -29.13 -5.67 31.38
N ILE A 371 -27.91 -5.14 31.31
CA ILE A 371 -26.72 -5.86 30.87
C ILE A 371 -26.17 -6.62 32.08
N ASP A 372 -26.61 -7.85 32.27
CA ASP A 372 -26.38 -8.64 33.48
C ASP A 372 -25.55 -9.91 33.25
N THR A 373 -25.11 -10.14 32.02
CA THR A 373 -24.23 -11.27 31.66
C THR A 373 -22.95 -10.76 31.01
N LYS A 374 -21.84 -11.44 31.32
CA LYS A 374 -20.54 -11.17 30.70
C LYS A 374 -20.59 -11.35 29.17
N ARG A 375 -21.41 -12.29 28.67
CA ARG A 375 -21.72 -12.44 27.24
C ARG A 375 -22.35 -11.18 26.65
N ALA A 376 -23.35 -10.60 27.31
CA ALA A 376 -23.98 -9.37 26.85
C ALA A 376 -23.00 -8.19 26.86
N VAL A 377 -22.17 -8.07 27.90
CA VAL A 377 -21.09 -7.05 27.96
C VAL A 377 -20.21 -7.15 26.73
N ALA A 378 -19.75 -8.35 26.41
CA ALA A 378 -18.85 -8.52 25.28
C ALA A 378 -19.51 -8.28 23.93
N GLN A 379 -20.76 -8.71 23.72
CA GLN A 379 -21.52 -8.35 22.52
C GLN A 379 -21.66 -6.82 22.35
N LYS A 380 -21.82 -6.08 23.46
CA LYS A 380 -21.83 -4.61 23.43
C LYS A 380 -20.46 -4.00 23.16
N GLN A 381 -19.38 -4.64 23.59
CA GLN A 381 -18.03 -4.21 23.22
C GLN A 381 -17.72 -4.45 21.74
N ASP A 382 -18.15 -5.60 21.20
CA ASP A 382 -18.04 -5.88 19.76
C ASP A 382 -18.81 -4.83 18.94
N LEU A 383 -20.00 -4.44 19.41
CA LEU A 383 -20.75 -3.32 18.84
C LEU A 383 -19.97 -2.00 18.88
N CYS A 384 -19.37 -1.64 20.02
CA CYS A 384 -18.53 -0.44 20.14
C CYS A 384 -17.35 -0.48 19.17
N GLN A 385 -16.73 -1.65 18.99
CA GLN A 385 -15.62 -1.83 18.06
C GLN A 385 -16.09 -1.69 16.61
N LEU A 386 -17.24 -2.29 16.25
CA LEU A 386 -17.84 -2.13 14.92
C LEU A 386 -18.16 -0.66 14.61
N ILE A 387 -18.70 0.08 15.58
CA ILE A 387 -18.92 1.53 15.45
C ILE A 387 -17.59 2.22 15.15
N ARG A 388 -16.55 1.98 15.96
CA ARG A 388 -15.22 2.59 15.77
C ARG A 388 -14.64 2.30 14.39
N ASP A 389 -14.73 1.05 13.94
CA ASP A 389 -14.23 0.60 12.65
C ASP A 389 -14.97 1.33 11.52
N MET A 390 -16.30 1.38 11.58
CA MET A 390 -17.11 2.08 10.60
C MET A 390 -16.84 3.58 10.58
N LYS A 391 -16.63 4.21 11.74
CA LYS A 391 -16.25 5.63 11.80
C LYS A 391 -14.90 5.90 11.13
N ALA A 392 -13.87 5.14 11.50
CA ALA A 392 -12.52 5.31 10.97
C ALA A 392 -12.47 5.15 9.45
N VAL A 393 -13.19 4.16 8.92
CA VAL A 393 -13.25 3.89 7.48
C VAL A 393 -14.14 4.93 6.77
N SER A 394 -15.25 5.37 7.38
CA SER A 394 -16.15 6.37 6.78
C SER A 394 -15.56 7.78 6.76
N GLU A 395 -14.69 8.14 7.70
CA GLU A 395 -13.92 9.40 7.63
C GLU A 395 -13.04 9.46 6.37
N ALA A 396 -12.46 8.33 5.95
CA ALA A 396 -11.69 8.24 4.73
C ALA A 396 -12.53 8.42 3.46
N THR A 397 -13.84 8.14 3.51
CA THR A 397 -14.79 8.29 2.39
C THR A 397 -15.64 9.56 2.47
N ASN A 398 -15.31 10.50 3.37
CA ASN A 398 -16.11 11.70 3.68
C ASN A 398 -17.57 11.37 4.07
N TRP A 399 -17.79 10.24 4.74
CA TRP A 399 -19.10 9.81 5.27
C TRP A 399 -20.20 9.67 4.22
N SER A 400 -19.86 9.73 2.93
CA SER A 400 -20.85 9.62 1.87
C SER A 400 -21.20 8.16 1.69
N GLN A 401 -22.43 7.75 2.03
CA GLN A 401 -22.95 6.44 1.60
C GLN A 401 -23.02 6.33 0.05
N ARG A 402 -22.97 7.47 -0.65
CA ARG A 402 -22.80 7.56 -2.12
C ARG A 402 -21.33 7.56 -2.54
N SER A 403 -20.38 7.29 -1.64
CA SER A 403 -18.97 7.11 -2.00
C SER A 403 -18.88 5.94 -2.97
N SER A 404 -18.13 6.11 -4.04
CA SER A 404 -17.98 5.04 -5.03
C SER A 404 -17.37 3.80 -4.39
N THR A 405 -17.62 2.63 -4.98
CA THR A 405 -17.07 1.35 -4.48
C THR A 405 -15.54 1.39 -4.41
N GLU A 406 -14.89 2.17 -5.28
CA GLU A 406 -13.45 2.44 -5.23
C GLU A 406 -13.03 3.18 -3.97
N ALA A 407 -13.80 4.19 -3.53
CA ALA A 407 -13.50 4.90 -2.29
C ALA A 407 -13.65 3.98 -1.07
N LYS A 408 -14.69 3.14 -1.05
CA LYS A 408 -14.87 2.11 -0.01
C LYS A 408 -13.69 1.14 0.01
N TYR A 409 -13.30 0.61 -1.15
CA TYR A 409 -12.15 -0.28 -1.30
C TYR A 409 -10.85 0.36 -0.81
N THR A 410 -10.55 1.59 -1.25
CA THR A 410 -9.34 2.32 -0.80
C THR A 410 -9.33 2.53 0.71
N ALA A 411 -10.50 2.77 1.33
CA ALA A 411 -10.61 2.93 2.77
C ALA A 411 -10.31 1.64 3.56
N LEU A 412 -10.48 0.45 2.94
CA LEU A 412 -10.09 -0.83 3.55
C LEU A 412 -8.57 -1.02 3.62
N ARG A 413 -7.75 -0.25 2.88
CA ARG A 413 -6.28 -0.34 2.92
C ARG A 413 -5.76 -1.79 2.80
N CYS A 414 -6.51 -2.61 2.08
CA CYS A 414 -6.28 -4.04 1.90
C CYS A 414 -6.42 -4.34 0.41
N ASP A 415 -5.37 -4.90 -0.17
CA ASP A 415 -5.40 -5.33 -1.57
C ASP A 415 -6.12 -6.67 -1.65
N LEU A 416 -7.26 -6.68 -2.35
CA LEU A 416 -8.09 -7.87 -2.55
C LEU A 416 -8.01 -8.29 -4.01
N GLN A 417 -7.68 -9.55 -4.25
CA GLN A 417 -7.61 -10.13 -5.58
C GLN A 417 -8.44 -11.41 -5.64
N PRO A 418 -9.41 -11.53 -6.57
CA PRO A 418 -10.14 -12.77 -6.74
C PRO A 418 -9.22 -13.83 -7.33
N LEU A 419 -9.19 -15.02 -6.74
CA LEU A 419 -8.46 -16.14 -7.30
C LEU A 419 -9.24 -16.76 -8.45
N THR A 420 -8.55 -17.03 -9.56
CA THR A 420 -9.15 -17.68 -10.72
C THR A 420 -9.55 -19.12 -10.36
N PRO A 421 -10.81 -19.52 -10.60
CA PRO A 421 -11.22 -20.92 -10.41
C PRO A 421 -10.33 -21.88 -11.20
N GLY A 422 -9.81 -22.90 -10.53
CA GLY A 422 -8.89 -23.88 -11.13
C GLY A 422 -7.41 -23.49 -11.10
N SER A 423 -7.04 -22.30 -10.61
CA SER A 423 -5.63 -21.99 -10.34
C SER A 423 -5.06 -22.93 -9.27
N SER A 424 -3.74 -23.12 -9.27
CA SER A 424 -3.08 -23.99 -8.29
C SER A 424 -3.33 -23.52 -6.85
N GLU A 425 -3.35 -22.22 -6.61
CA GLU A 425 -3.68 -21.63 -5.32
C GLU A 425 -5.14 -21.86 -4.94
N PHE A 426 -6.07 -21.63 -5.87
CA PHE A 426 -7.49 -21.86 -5.64
C PHE A 426 -7.75 -23.31 -5.24
N CYS A 427 -7.23 -24.27 -6.03
CA CYS A 427 -7.38 -25.69 -5.75
C CYS A 427 -6.75 -26.06 -4.40
N ARG A 428 -5.54 -25.57 -4.10
CA ARG A 428 -4.87 -25.83 -2.83
C ARG A 428 -5.66 -25.33 -1.63
N VAL A 429 -6.17 -24.10 -1.67
CA VAL A 429 -6.98 -23.53 -0.58
C VAL A 429 -8.32 -24.24 -0.46
N ARG A 430 -8.99 -24.51 -1.60
CA ARG A 430 -10.23 -25.29 -1.64
C ARG A 430 -10.05 -26.66 -1.01
N ASP A 431 -9.02 -27.39 -1.43
CA ASP A 431 -8.74 -28.74 -0.93
C ASP A 431 -8.34 -28.69 0.56
N GLN A 432 -7.60 -27.66 0.99
CA GLN A 432 -7.30 -27.46 2.42
C GLN A 432 -8.59 -27.25 3.25
N ILE A 433 -9.54 -26.45 2.76
CA ILE A 433 -10.84 -26.25 3.43
C ILE A 433 -11.61 -27.57 3.50
N LEU A 434 -11.83 -28.22 2.34
CA LEU A 434 -12.65 -29.43 2.24
C LEU A 434 -12.05 -30.62 2.99
N ASN A 435 -10.73 -30.83 2.93
CA ASN A 435 -10.06 -31.93 3.62
C ASN A 435 -9.97 -31.71 5.13
N SER A 436 -10.05 -30.46 5.59
CA SER A 436 -10.04 -30.14 7.02
C SER A 436 -11.41 -30.24 7.67
N GLN A 437 -12.48 -30.37 6.87
CA GLN A 437 -13.84 -30.40 7.37
C GLN A 437 -14.09 -31.71 8.14
N ASP A 438 -14.64 -31.60 9.35
CA ASP A 438 -15.17 -32.74 10.06
C ASP A 438 -16.55 -33.08 9.48
N CYS A 439 -16.59 -34.05 8.57
CA CYS A 439 -17.80 -34.52 7.90
C CYS A 439 -18.90 -35.01 8.87
N SER A 440 -18.58 -35.22 10.15
CA SER A 440 -19.55 -35.64 11.16
C SER A 440 -20.35 -34.50 11.80
N LEU A 441 -19.93 -33.23 11.64
CA LEU A 441 -20.45 -32.08 12.41
C LEU A 441 -21.07 -30.95 11.59
N SER A 442 -20.91 -30.92 10.26
CA SER A 442 -21.31 -29.74 9.46
C SER A 442 -21.87 -30.09 8.08
N PRO A 443 -22.82 -29.30 7.54
CA PRO A 443 -23.30 -29.48 6.17
C PRO A 443 -22.18 -29.24 5.15
N SER A 444 -22.33 -29.82 3.96
CA SER A 444 -21.41 -29.63 2.83
C SER A 444 -21.19 -28.14 2.55
N LEU A 445 -19.94 -27.68 2.70
CA LEU A 445 -19.54 -26.29 2.46
C LEU A 445 -19.34 -26.07 0.95
N ALA A 446 -20.17 -25.21 0.35
CA ALA A 446 -20.01 -24.80 -1.03
C ALA A 446 -19.13 -23.53 -1.10
N ILE A 447 -17.90 -23.67 -1.60
CA ILE A 447 -17.00 -22.53 -1.79
C ILE A 447 -17.41 -21.77 -3.05
N GLU A 448 -17.99 -20.58 -2.88
CA GLU A 448 -18.40 -19.75 -4.01
C GLU A 448 -17.21 -19.03 -4.65
N ARG A 449 -16.38 -18.36 -3.83
CA ARG A 449 -15.20 -17.59 -4.27
C ARG A 449 -14.10 -17.61 -3.23
N ILE A 450 -12.86 -17.48 -3.71
CA ILE A 450 -11.68 -17.30 -2.87
C ILE A 450 -11.01 -15.99 -3.28
N TYR A 451 -10.64 -15.19 -2.29
CA TYR A 451 -9.93 -13.93 -2.48
C TYR A 451 -8.60 -14.00 -1.76
N SER A 452 -7.53 -13.58 -2.44
CA SER A 452 -6.28 -13.22 -1.79
C SER A 452 -6.43 -11.85 -1.13
N ALA A 453 -6.00 -11.74 0.11
CA ALA A 453 -6.02 -10.50 0.88
C ALA A 453 -4.60 -10.15 1.33
N ARG A 454 -4.16 -8.93 1.01
CA ARG A 454 -2.83 -8.43 1.38
C ARG A 454 -2.95 -7.07 2.05
N ARG A 455 -2.48 -7.00 3.29
CA ARG A 455 -2.38 -5.74 4.04
C ARG A 455 -0.91 -5.30 4.08
N PRO A 456 -0.53 -4.18 3.42
CA PRO A 456 0.88 -3.75 3.37
C PRO A 456 1.49 -3.52 4.76
N ALA A 457 0.71 -2.97 5.70
CA ALA A 457 1.15 -2.75 7.07
C ALA A 457 1.51 -4.07 7.80
N GLU A 458 0.66 -5.09 7.70
CA GLU A 458 0.94 -6.41 8.30
C GLU A 458 2.13 -7.08 7.63
N HIS A 459 2.24 -7.01 6.30
CA HIS A 459 3.36 -7.62 5.59
C HIS A 459 4.71 -7.07 6.06
N SER A 460 4.79 -5.75 6.31
CA SER A 460 6.00 -5.13 6.84
C SER A 460 6.30 -5.42 8.31
N GLN A 461 5.27 -5.72 9.11
CA GLN A 461 5.40 -5.97 10.55
C GLN A 461 5.50 -7.47 10.90
N PHE A 462 5.31 -8.35 9.92
CA PHE A 462 5.32 -9.79 10.13
C PHE A 462 6.73 -10.29 10.48
N THR A 463 6.89 -10.95 11.63
CA THR A 463 8.18 -11.47 12.10
C THR A 463 8.59 -12.72 11.31
N HIS A 464 9.27 -12.51 10.18
CA HIS A 464 9.69 -13.58 9.28
C HIS A 464 10.72 -14.56 9.87
N SER A 465 11.45 -14.15 10.91
CA SER A 465 12.48 -14.98 11.55
C SER A 465 11.93 -16.11 12.43
N LEU A 466 10.65 -16.09 12.77
CA LEU A 466 10.03 -17.15 13.57
C LEU A 466 9.75 -18.40 12.73
N ASP A 467 10.06 -19.57 13.27
CA ASP A 467 9.78 -20.87 12.65
C ASP A 467 8.31 -21.29 12.82
N ASN A 468 7.97 -22.48 12.28
CA ASN A 468 6.62 -23.08 12.35
C ASN A 468 5.49 -22.16 11.81
N LYS A 469 5.70 -21.61 10.61
CA LYS A 469 4.68 -20.82 9.92
C LYS A 469 3.60 -21.75 9.35
N GLN A 470 2.36 -21.59 9.81
CA GLN A 470 1.23 -22.42 9.38
C GLN A 470 0.11 -21.58 8.78
N LEU A 471 -0.63 -22.16 7.85
CA LEU A 471 -1.88 -21.59 7.33
C LEU A 471 -3.04 -22.13 8.17
N LEU A 472 -3.67 -21.24 8.92
CA LEU A 472 -4.76 -21.57 9.84
C LEU A 472 -6.03 -20.79 9.52
N PHE A 473 -7.16 -21.27 10.00
CA PHE A 473 -8.47 -20.67 9.76
C PHE A 473 -8.85 -19.68 10.86
N HIS A 474 -9.51 -18.60 10.46
CA HIS A 474 -10.18 -17.66 11.35
C HIS A 474 -11.54 -17.32 10.76
N SER A 475 -12.59 -17.29 11.59
CA SER A 475 -13.94 -16.93 11.18
C SER A 475 -14.47 -15.77 12.03
N SER A 476 -15.26 -14.90 11.41
CA SER A 476 -15.90 -13.77 12.08
C SER A 476 -17.26 -13.50 11.43
N PRO A 477 -18.22 -12.91 12.15
CA PRO A 477 -19.42 -12.35 11.54
C PRO A 477 -19.09 -11.35 10.42
N VAL A 478 -19.90 -11.34 9.34
CA VAL A 478 -19.65 -10.56 8.12
C VAL A 478 -19.48 -9.06 8.39
N GLN A 479 -20.26 -8.49 9.30
CA GLN A 479 -20.20 -7.08 9.69
C GLN A 479 -18.82 -6.65 10.21
N ASN A 480 -18.03 -7.59 10.74
CA ASN A 480 -16.70 -7.28 11.29
C ASN A 480 -15.64 -7.14 10.20
N PHE A 481 -15.88 -7.61 8.97
CA PHE A 481 -14.87 -7.64 7.92
C PHE A 481 -14.43 -6.25 7.44
N VAL A 482 -15.29 -5.21 7.55
CA VAL A 482 -14.86 -3.82 7.29
C VAL A 482 -13.74 -3.42 8.25
N GLY A 483 -13.87 -3.76 9.53
CA GLY A 483 -12.84 -3.55 10.53
C GLY A 483 -11.62 -4.43 10.30
N ILE A 484 -11.82 -5.74 10.13
CA ILE A 484 -10.72 -6.71 9.98
C ILE A 484 -9.85 -6.38 8.77
N LEU A 485 -10.44 -6.04 7.62
CA LEU A 485 -9.66 -5.69 6.43
C LEU A 485 -8.95 -4.34 6.59
N SER A 486 -9.58 -3.35 7.23
CA SER A 486 -8.99 -2.01 7.42
C SER A 486 -7.87 -1.96 8.46
N ARG A 487 -8.07 -2.56 9.64
CA ARG A 487 -7.13 -2.47 10.78
C ARG A 487 -6.38 -3.77 11.09
N GLY A 488 -6.88 -4.93 10.66
CA GLY A 488 -6.34 -6.26 11.00
C GLY A 488 -6.98 -6.84 12.24
N LEU A 489 -6.68 -8.10 12.56
CA LEU A 489 -7.22 -8.73 13.78
C LEU A 489 -6.70 -8.02 15.03
N LEU A 490 -7.62 -7.74 15.96
CA LEU A 490 -7.29 -7.13 17.24
C LEU A 490 -7.25 -8.20 18.33
N LEU A 491 -6.42 -7.97 19.34
CA LEU A 491 -6.51 -8.75 20.58
C LEU A 491 -7.88 -8.54 21.22
N PRO A 492 -8.53 -9.60 21.73
CA PRO A 492 -9.75 -9.46 22.49
C PRO A 492 -9.54 -8.52 23.67
N LYS A 493 -10.39 -7.50 23.80
CA LYS A 493 -10.38 -6.61 24.97
C LYS A 493 -10.86 -7.32 26.25
N ILE A 494 -11.56 -8.45 26.11
CA ILE A 494 -12.02 -9.33 27.18
C ILE A 494 -11.52 -10.76 26.91
N VAL A 495 -11.06 -11.44 27.96
CA VAL A 495 -10.66 -12.86 27.91
C VAL A 495 -11.90 -13.75 27.74
N VAL A 496 -11.85 -14.69 26.80
CA VAL A 496 -12.98 -15.51 26.32
C VAL A 496 -13.63 -16.39 27.41
N ASP A 497 -12.91 -16.71 28.50
CA ASP A 497 -13.43 -17.48 29.64
C ASP A 497 -14.69 -16.88 30.28
N ASP A 498 -14.90 -15.58 30.08
CA ASP A 498 -16.00 -14.83 30.66
C ASP A 498 -17.31 -14.93 29.86
N PHE A 499 -17.35 -15.51 28.66
CA PHE A 499 -18.49 -15.38 27.73
C PHE A 499 -19.69 -16.30 27.98
N GLY A 500 -19.70 -17.10 29.05
CA GLY A 500 -20.83 -17.98 29.37
C GLY A 500 -21.18 -19.00 28.26
N GLY A 501 -20.27 -19.24 27.32
CA GLY A 501 -20.30 -20.39 26.43
C GLY A 501 -19.52 -21.52 27.09
N CYS A 502 -20.01 -22.76 26.97
CA CYS A 502 -19.21 -23.92 27.32
C CYS A 502 -18.03 -23.99 26.34
N ARG A 503 -16.87 -23.50 26.79
CA ARG A 503 -15.60 -23.77 26.14
C ARG A 503 -15.43 -25.28 26.02
N SER A 504 -15.14 -25.77 24.82
CA SER A 504 -14.80 -27.18 24.61
C SER A 504 -13.29 -27.42 24.80
N ASP A 505 -12.50 -26.36 25.00
CA ASP A 505 -11.04 -26.42 25.12
C ASP A 505 -10.57 -26.48 26.59
N PRO A 506 -9.79 -27.50 26.99
CA PRO A 506 -9.37 -27.72 28.37
C PRO A 506 -8.28 -26.76 28.90
N GLY A 507 -7.92 -25.70 28.18
CA GLY A 507 -6.60 -25.05 28.31
C GLY A 507 -6.50 -23.60 28.82
N MET A 508 -7.60 -22.84 29.00
CA MET A 508 -7.57 -21.47 29.56
C MET A 508 -6.48 -20.54 28.93
N LEU A 509 -6.40 -20.49 27.59
CA LEU A 509 -5.27 -19.89 26.85
C LEU A 509 -5.17 -18.34 26.88
N GLY A 510 -5.96 -17.65 27.70
CA GLY A 510 -5.87 -16.20 27.90
C GLY A 510 -6.41 -15.33 26.74
N ALA A 511 -6.07 -14.03 26.74
CA ALA A 511 -6.42 -13.12 25.66
C ALA A 511 -5.49 -13.31 24.46
N GLY A 512 -6.05 -13.67 23.31
CA GLY A 512 -5.27 -13.91 22.10
C GLY A 512 -6.13 -13.88 20.84
N ILE A 513 -5.48 -13.85 19.69
CA ILE A 513 -6.15 -14.05 18.40
C ILE A 513 -6.20 -15.56 18.17
N TYR A 514 -7.42 -16.08 18.02
CA TYR A 514 -7.66 -17.51 17.91
C TYR A 514 -7.73 -17.95 16.45
N PHE A 515 -7.06 -19.07 16.17
CA PHE A 515 -7.04 -19.73 14.87
C PHE A 515 -7.37 -21.21 15.04
N ALA A 516 -7.95 -21.82 14.01
CA ALA A 516 -8.30 -23.24 13.98
C ALA A 516 -7.50 -23.98 12.89
N GLY A 517 -7.18 -25.25 13.15
CA GLY A 517 -6.59 -26.15 12.15
C GLY A 517 -7.59 -26.71 11.14
N SER A 518 -8.90 -26.56 11.40
CA SER A 518 -9.98 -27.04 10.54
C SER A 518 -11.06 -25.99 10.29
N ALA A 519 -11.67 -26.07 9.11
CA ALA A 519 -12.90 -25.35 8.79
C ALA A 519 -14.09 -26.00 9.51
N ARG A 520 -14.97 -25.18 10.10
CA ARG A 520 -16.18 -25.60 10.83
C ARG A 520 -17.42 -25.00 10.21
#